data_AF-A0A6M8NZL6-F1
#
_entry.id   AF-A0A6M8NZL6-F1
#
_cell.length_a   1.000
_cell.length_b   1.000
_cell.length_c   1.000
_cell.angle_alpha   90.00
_cell.angle_beta   90.00
_cell.angle_gamma   90.00
#
_symmetry.space_group_name_H-M   'P 1'
#
loop_
_entity.id
_entity.type
_entity.pdbx_description
1 polymer ?
#
loop_
_entity_poly.entity_id
_entity_poly.type
_entity_poly.pdbx_seq_one_letter_code
_entity_poly.pdbx_strand_id
1 'polypeptide(L)'
;MNKKLAWIEASLNDLDTWKHYYSFSFFSFEKKNLENTLYFLDFEKIDVTTAAYESIGLVPRSITRTLSGFQAELTGQSTSLVLQDFQISRYQALASVQYMLFLFSFPWGFSILFKIWFLEPWLKNWWNTYQFQIFLNSFQQEIALKRLQEIEELTWLDKVMVNSLKEIKSHDLNIEIHQKTIQLVKIYNENSLNTLLQLLTDIIYFIILSAVFILGKKRLAILNSWIQELFYSLSDTMKAFFILLLTDLCIGFHSPHGWEIVIGSFLEHLGFAHNKHIISCFVSTFPVILDTVFKYWIFRHLNRISPSIVATYHTMNE
;
A
#
# COMPACT_ATOMS: atom_id res chain seq x y z
N MET A 1 50.73 32.79 15.78
CA MET A 1 50.04 31.59 15.24
C MET A 1 49.82 31.81 13.75
N ASN A 2 50.35 30.92 12.91
CA ASN A 2 50.45 31.13 11.47
C ASN A 2 49.08 30.93 10.79
N LYS A 3 48.50 31.98 10.17
CA LYS A 3 47.14 31.95 9.61
C LYS A 3 46.93 30.85 8.55
N LYS A 4 48.00 30.43 7.86
CA LYS A 4 47.96 29.29 6.92
C LYS A 4 47.70 27.96 7.60
N LEU A 5 48.25 27.73 8.80
CA LEU A 5 48.03 26.48 9.55
C LEU A 5 46.59 26.38 10.06
N ALA A 6 46.04 27.50 10.55
CA ALA A 6 44.64 27.55 11.00
C ALA A 6 43.63 27.26 9.88
N TRP A 7 43.93 27.68 8.64
CA TRP A 7 43.07 27.39 7.48
C TRP A 7 43.12 25.92 7.05
N ILE A 8 44.30 25.30 7.09
CA ILE A 8 44.48 23.86 6.78
C ILE A 8 43.78 23.00 7.85
N GLU A 9 43.91 23.37 9.12
CA GLU A 9 43.28 22.66 10.23
C GLU A 9 41.75 22.78 10.20
N ALA A 10 41.22 23.97 9.90
CA ALA A 10 39.78 24.16 9.69
C ALA A 10 39.24 23.37 8.49
N SER A 11 40.00 23.32 7.39
CA SER A 11 39.61 22.61 6.17
C SER A 11 39.63 21.08 6.34
N LEU A 12 40.58 20.55 7.13
CA LEU A 12 40.62 19.13 7.47
C LEU A 12 39.48 18.73 8.42
N ASN A 13 39.13 19.61 9.36
CA ASN A 13 38.04 19.36 10.30
C ASN A 13 36.66 19.38 9.60
N ASP A 14 36.48 20.24 8.59
CA ASP A 14 35.30 20.22 7.71
C ASP A 14 35.22 18.95 6.84
N LEU A 15 36.37 18.41 6.42
CA LEU A 15 36.40 17.17 5.65
C LEU A 15 35.99 15.95 6.50
N ASP A 16 36.41 15.89 7.75
CA ASP A 16 36.06 14.80 8.68
C ASP A 16 34.59 14.86 9.12
N THR A 17 34.01 16.07 9.29
CA THR A 17 32.57 16.22 9.54
C THR A 17 31.74 15.80 8.32
N TRP A 18 32.19 16.13 7.10
CA TRP A 18 31.52 15.70 5.86
C TRP A 18 31.55 14.18 5.67
N LYS A 19 32.66 13.54 6.05
CA LYS A 19 32.83 12.07 6.00
C LYS A 19 31.93 11.34 6.99
N HIS A 20 31.66 11.94 8.16
CA HIS A 20 30.72 11.41 9.14
C HIS A 20 29.26 11.47 8.67
N TYR A 21 28.86 12.52 7.93
CA TYR A 21 27.49 12.64 7.41
C TYR A 21 27.21 11.69 6.23
N TYR A 22 28.21 11.39 5.40
CA TYR A 22 28.04 10.53 4.21
C TYR A 22 28.27 9.03 4.46
N SER A 23 28.72 8.63 5.65
CA SER A 23 28.94 7.23 5.99
C SER A 23 27.66 6.41 6.18
N PHE A 24 26.47 7.03 6.21
CA PHE A 24 25.21 6.31 6.48
C PHE A 24 24.29 6.10 5.26
N SER A 25 24.70 6.50 4.04
CA SER A 25 23.94 6.18 2.82
C SER A 25 24.71 5.20 1.93
N PHE A 26 24.84 3.97 2.39
CA PHE A 26 25.39 2.87 1.61
C PHE A 26 24.31 2.37 0.65
N PHE A 27 24.32 2.84 -0.61
CA PHE A 27 24.40 1.94 -1.78
C PHE A 27 24.64 2.77 -3.05
N SER A 28 25.82 2.54 -3.62
CA SER A 28 26.34 3.11 -4.84
C SER A 28 25.67 2.46 -6.05
N PHE A 29 24.98 3.24 -6.89
CA PHE A 29 24.67 2.83 -8.26
C PHE A 29 25.32 3.83 -9.23
N GLU A 30 26.15 3.26 -10.09
CA GLU A 30 27.01 3.81 -11.14
C GLU A 30 26.92 5.28 -11.55
N LYS A 31 28.05 5.94 -11.32
CA LYS A 31 28.52 7.20 -11.88
C LYS A 31 28.82 7.05 -13.38
N LYS A 32 27.83 7.24 -14.28
CA LYS A 32 28.12 7.59 -15.69
C LYS A 32 27.03 8.29 -16.51
N ASN A 33 26.21 9.16 -15.90
CA ASN A 33 25.29 10.05 -16.67
C ASN A 33 25.02 11.40 -15.95
N LEU A 34 26.08 12.05 -15.45
CA LEU A 34 26.00 13.18 -14.50
C LEU A 34 26.06 14.60 -15.14
N GLU A 35 25.68 14.76 -16.42
CA GLU A 35 25.51 16.11 -17.00
C GLU A 35 24.03 16.52 -17.15
N ASN A 36 23.08 15.57 -17.11
CA ASN A 36 21.64 15.89 -17.18
C ASN A 36 20.96 16.09 -15.81
N THR A 37 21.70 15.97 -14.70
CA THR A 37 21.15 16.04 -13.33
C THR A 37 21.29 17.43 -12.69
N LEU A 38 21.95 18.39 -13.37
CA LEU A 38 22.28 19.71 -12.81
C LEU A 38 21.11 20.71 -12.73
N TYR A 39 19.91 20.36 -13.20
CA TYR A 39 18.70 21.18 -12.99
C TYR A 39 17.90 20.79 -11.73
N PHE A 40 18.36 19.81 -10.95
CA PHE A 40 17.57 19.25 -9.85
C PHE A 40 17.78 19.92 -8.48
N LEU A 41 18.68 20.90 -8.35
CA LEU A 41 19.12 21.42 -7.04
C LEU A 41 18.99 22.93 -6.83
N ASP A 42 18.28 23.67 -7.68
CA ASP A 42 18.12 25.14 -7.54
C ASP A 42 16.67 25.56 -7.18
N PHE A 43 15.99 24.76 -6.35
CA PHE A 43 14.58 24.99 -5.96
C PHE A 43 14.39 25.61 -4.57
N GLU A 44 15.44 26.11 -3.93
CA GLU A 44 15.33 26.72 -2.60
C GLU A 44 14.92 28.22 -2.63
N LYS A 45 14.62 28.77 -3.82
CA LYS A 45 14.38 30.21 -3.99
C LYS A 45 13.10 30.59 -4.73
N ILE A 46 12.05 29.78 -4.61
CA ILE A 46 10.68 30.21 -4.95
C ILE A 46 9.87 30.14 -3.66
N ASP A 47 9.47 31.31 -3.19
CA ASP A 47 8.66 31.48 -2.00
C ASP A 47 7.22 30.99 -2.31
N VAL A 48 7.00 29.68 -2.20
CA VAL A 48 5.70 29.00 -2.39
C VAL A 48 4.86 29.09 -1.12
N THR A 49 4.89 30.24 -0.43
CA THR A 49 4.16 30.42 0.84
C THR A 49 2.92 31.30 0.72
N THR A 50 2.67 31.96 -0.41
CA THR A 50 1.49 32.84 -0.58
C THR A 50 0.41 32.30 -1.52
N ALA A 51 0.70 31.30 -2.36
CA ALA A 51 -0.28 30.78 -3.33
C ALA A 51 -1.11 29.56 -2.84
N ALA A 52 -0.69 28.89 -1.77
CA ALA A 52 -1.22 27.57 -1.41
C ALA A 52 -2.30 27.59 -0.29
N TYR A 53 -2.51 28.73 0.38
CA TYR A 53 -3.48 28.83 1.48
C TYR A 53 -4.17 30.21 1.51
N GLU A 54 -4.94 30.53 0.47
CA GLU A 54 -5.94 31.59 0.59
C GLU A 54 -7.25 31.03 1.14
N SER A 55 -7.72 31.63 2.24
CA SER A 55 -8.98 31.31 2.88
C SER A 55 -10.15 31.40 1.89
N ILE A 56 -11.08 30.45 1.97
CA ILE A 56 -12.33 30.44 1.22
C ILE A 56 -13.14 31.69 1.62
N GLY A 57 -12.99 32.77 0.87
CA GLY A 57 -13.82 33.97 0.98
C GLY A 57 -15.23 33.71 0.44
N LEU A 58 -16.15 34.62 0.76
CA LEU A 58 -17.56 34.60 0.34
C LEU A 58 -17.80 34.58 -1.18
N VAL A 59 -16.75 34.69 -2.00
CA VAL A 59 -16.83 34.75 -3.45
C VAL A 59 -16.18 33.50 -4.07
N PRO A 60 -16.90 32.74 -4.90
CA PRO A 60 -16.37 31.52 -5.51
C PRO A 60 -15.17 31.79 -6.44
N ARG A 61 -14.16 30.91 -6.37
CA ARG A 61 -12.91 30.90 -7.17
C ARG A 61 -13.14 31.09 -8.68
N SER A 62 -14.29 30.69 -9.20
CA SER A 62 -14.63 30.84 -10.62
C SER A 62 -14.76 32.30 -11.05
N ILE A 63 -15.29 33.18 -10.19
CA ILE A 63 -15.53 34.59 -10.50
C ILE A 63 -14.23 35.40 -10.46
N THR A 64 -13.36 35.11 -9.49
CA THR A 64 -12.05 35.78 -9.42
C THR A 64 -11.14 35.36 -10.58
N ARG A 65 -11.24 34.09 -11.03
CA ARG A 65 -10.50 33.58 -12.19
C ARG A 65 -10.98 34.17 -13.52
N THR A 66 -12.29 34.36 -13.70
CA THR A 66 -12.81 35.00 -14.91
C THR A 66 -12.49 36.49 -14.95
N LEU A 67 -12.54 37.19 -13.81
CA LEU A 67 -12.20 38.62 -13.72
C LEU A 67 -10.71 38.87 -13.97
N SER A 68 -9.83 38.05 -13.39
CA SER A 68 -8.38 38.13 -13.64
C SER A 68 -8.02 37.74 -15.08
N GLY A 69 -8.68 36.73 -15.65
CA GLY A 69 -8.55 36.40 -17.07
C GLY A 69 -8.97 37.54 -17.99
N PHE A 70 -10.10 38.19 -17.69
CA PHE A 70 -10.59 39.35 -18.43
C PHE A 70 -9.64 40.56 -18.31
N GLN A 71 -9.09 40.79 -17.11
CA GLN A 71 -8.10 41.86 -16.88
C GLN A 71 -6.76 41.60 -17.59
N ALA A 72 -6.31 40.34 -17.66
CA ALA A 72 -5.11 39.94 -18.38
C ALA A 72 -5.29 40.06 -19.91
N GLU A 73 -6.49 39.79 -20.41
CA GLU A 73 -6.86 39.96 -21.81
C GLU A 73 -6.91 41.44 -22.22
N LEU A 74 -7.40 42.31 -21.33
CA LEU A 74 -7.41 43.77 -21.50
C LEU A 74 -6.01 44.41 -21.48
N THR A 75 -5.01 43.75 -20.88
CA THR A 75 -3.64 44.29 -20.72
C THR A 75 -2.64 43.77 -21.75
N GLY A 76 -3.06 42.90 -22.68
CA GLY A 76 -2.23 42.46 -23.81
C GLY A 76 -1.06 41.52 -23.45
N GLN A 77 -0.99 41.02 -22.21
CA GLN A 77 0.05 40.09 -21.72
C GLN A 77 -0.36 38.61 -21.81
N SER A 78 -1.55 38.32 -22.35
CA SER A 78 -2.23 37.03 -22.29
C SER A 78 -1.45 35.86 -22.89
N THR A 79 -0.70 36.05 -23.98
CA THR A 79 0.01 34.95 -24.66
C THR A 79 1.18 34.40 -23.85
N SER A 80 1.93 35.27 -23.17
CA SER A 80 3.08 34.87 -22.35
C SER A 80 2.67 34.19 -21.05
N LEU A 81 1.60 34.67 -20.42
CA LEU A 81 1.06 34.11 -19.17
C LEU A 81 0.41 32.74 -19.40
N VAL A 82 -0.37 32.58 -20.48
CA VAL A 82 -0.99 31.30 -20.83
C VAL A 82 0.05 30.21 -21.14
N LEU A 83 1.16 30.56 -21.81
CA LEU A 83 2.25 29.63 -22.07
C LEU A 83 2.97 29.20 -20.78
N GLN A 84 3.12 30.10 -19.81
CA GLN A 84 3.76 29.81 -18.53
C GLN A 84 2.85 28.92 -17.66
N ASP A 85 1.56 29.22 -17.59
CA ASP A 85 0.56 28.43 -16.86
C ASP A 85 0.48 26.99 -17.41
N PHE A 86 0.48 26.84 -18.74
CA PHE A 86 0.49 25.52 -19.37
C PHE A 86 1.74 24.70 -19.00
N GLN A 87 2.90 25.34 -18.93
CA GLN A 87 4.13 24.66 -18.51
C GLN A 87 4.06 24.22 -17.04
N ILE A 88 3.56 25.08 -16.16
CA ILE A 88 3.40 24.78 -14.73
C ILE A 88 2.45 23.60 -14.52
N SER A 89 1.27 23.59 -15.15
CA SER A 89 0.33 22.47 -15.07
C SER A 89 0.95 21.17 -15.61
N ARG A 90 1.73 21.24 -16.70
CA ARG A 90 2.43 20.06 -17.24
C ARG A 90 3.49 19.52 -16.28
N TYR A 91 4.30 20.40 -15.66
CA TYR A 91 5.29 19.99 -14.66
C TYR A 91 4.63 19.41 -13.42
N GLN A 92 3.54 20.02 -12.95
CA GLN A 92 2.76 19.53 -11.83
C GLN A 92 2.14 18.16 -12.10
N ALA A 93 1.57 17.95 -13.29
CA ALA A 93 1.04 16.66 -13.70
C ALA A 93 2.13 15.59 -13.73
N LEU A 94 3.28 15.90 -14.35
CA LEU A 94 4.40 14.97 -14.44
C LEU A 94 4.96 14.61 -13.05
N ALA A 95 5.17 15.60 -12.18
CA ALA A 95 5.62 15.37 -10.81
C ALA A 95 4.61 14.56 -9.98
N SER A 96 3.31 14.79 -10.19
CA SER A 96 2.24 14.04 -9.50
C SER A 96 2.19 12.58 -9.95
N VAL A 97 2.30 12.32 -11.26
CA VAL A 97 2.35 10.96 -11.82
C VAL A 97 3.58 10.22 -11.34
N GLN A 98 4.76 10.85 -11.37
CA GLN A 98 6.00 10.26 -10.84
C GLN A 98 5.89 9.94 -9.35
N TYR A 99 5.31 10.85 -8.57
CA TYR A 99 5.12 10.63 -7.14
C TYR A 99 4.10 9.51 -6.86
N MET A 100 3.03 9.41 -7.65
CA MET A 100 2.06 8.31 -7.56
C MET A 100 2.73 6.96 -7.84
N LEU A 101 3.54 6.87 -8.91
CA LEU A 101 4.32 5.66 -9.21
C LEU A 101 5.29 5.31 -8.08
N PHE A 102 5.97 6.31 -7.51
CA PHE A 102 6.87 6.12 -6.38
C PHE A 102 6.14 5.62 -5.13
N LEU A 103 4.97 6.17 -4.81
CA LEU A 103 4.18 5.80 -3.63
C LEU A 103 3.81 4.31 -3.61
N PHE A 104 3.52 3.73 -4.77
CA PHE A 104 3.21 2.30 -4.88
C PHE A 104 4.48 1.43 -5.00
N SER A 105 5.43 1.84 -5.84
CA SER A 105 6.58 1.01 -6.18
C SER A 105 7.58 0.92 -5.03
N PHE A 106 7.79 2.02 -4.30
CA PHE A 106 8.86 2.09 -3.29
C PHE A 106 8.58 1.23 -2.04
N PRO A 107 7.42 1.34 -1.36
CA PRO A 107 7.14 0.49 -0.21
C PRO A 107 7.10 -1.00 -0.58
N TRP A 108 6.57 -1.31 -1.77
CA TRP A 108 6.49 -2.68 -2.27
C TRP A 108 7.89 -3.27 -2.53
N GLY A 109 8.73 -2.55 -3.29
CA GLY A 109 10.09 -2.99 -3.60
C GLY A 109 10.97 -3.10 -2.35
N PHE A 110 10.91 -2.11 -1.46
CA PHE A 110 11.66 -2.15 -0.21
C PHE A 110 11.22 -3.31 0.68
N SER A 111 9.92 -3.56 0.82
CA SER A 111 9.41 -4.65 1.65
C SER A 111 9.87 -6.02 1.12
N ILE A 112 9.84 -6.24 -0.19
CA ILE A 112 10.38 -7.47 -0.81
C ILE A 112 11.87 -7.63 -0.56
N LEU A 113 12.66 -6.58 -0.76
CA LEU A 113 14.10 -6.63 -0.52
C LEU A 113 14.41 -6.92 0.95
N PHE A 114 13.72 -6.24 1.86
CA PHE A 114 13.88 -6.45 3.30
C PHE A 114 13.46 -7.87 3.72
N LYS A 115 12.42 -8.43 3.11
CA LYS A 115 11.98 -9.81 3.30
C LYS A 115 13.10 -10.80 2.99
N ILE A 116 13.68 -10.70 1.80
CA ILE A 116 14.69 -11.65 1.29
C ILE A 116 16.02 -11.50 2.01
N TRP A 117 16.49 -10.26 2.17
CA TRP A 117 17.84 -10.00 2.68
C TRP A 117 17.95 -10.07 4.20
N PHE A 118 16.87 -9.76 4.93
CA PHE A 118 16.93 -9.63 6.38
C PHE A 118 15.92 -10.52 7.11
N LEU A 119 14.62 -10.40 6.83
CA LEU A 119 13.60 -11.08 7.61
C LEU A 119 13.69 -12.60 7.50
N GLU A 120 13.82 -13.14 6.29
CA GLU A 120 13.85 -14.59 6.06
C GLU A 120 15.01 -15.29 6.79
N PRO A 121 16.29 -14.87 6.62
CA PRO A 121 17.39 -15.53 7.33
C PRO A 121 17.30 -15.32 8.85
N TRP A 122 16.89 -14.14 9.31
CA TRP A 122 16.74 -13.85 10.73
C TRP A 122 15.65 -14.71 11.38
N LEU A 123 14.47 -14.76 10.75
CA LEU A 123 13.33 -15.49 11.27
C LEU A 123 13.57 -17.00 11.24
N LYS A 124 14.22 -17.52 10.19
CA LYS A 124 14.60 -18.94 10.11
C LYS A 124 15.57 -19.33 11.22
N ASN A 125 16.56 -18.48 11.50
CA ASN A 125 17.50 -18.72 12.59
C ASN A 125 16.80 -18.68 13.96
N TRP A 126 15.91 -17.69 14.17
CA TRP A 126 15.15 -17.56 15.41
C TRP A 126 14.21 -18.75 15.64
N TRP A 127 13.45 -19.13 14.61
CA TRP A 127 12.51 -20.25 14.65
C TRP A 127 13.22 -21.56 14.99
N ASN A 128 14.35 -21.84 14.35
CA ASN A 128 15.10 -23.08 14.60
C ASN A 128 15.80 -23.12 15.97
N THR A 129 16.08 -21.97 16.59
CA THR A 129 16.84 -21.90 17.84
C THR A 129 15.95 -21.83 19.08
N TYR A 130 14.85 -21.06 19.01
CA TYR A 130 14.06 -20.70 20.18
C TYR A 130 12.66 -21.32 20.19
N GLN A 131 12.12 -21.71 19.03
CA GLN A 131 10.76 -22.21 18.93
C GLN A 131 10.73 -23.73 18.96
N PHE A 132 10.20 -24.28 20.06
CA PHE A 132 9.97 -25.74 20.18
C PHE A 132 8.63 -26.18 19.55
N GLN A 133 7.71 -25.24 19.36
CA GLN A 133 6.37 -25.54 18.85
C GLN A 133 6.34 -25.44 17.33
N ILE A 134 5.97 -26.55 16.68
CA ILE A 134 5.87 -26.69 15.22
C ILE A 134 4.74 -25.82 14.63
N PHE A 135 3.64 -25.69 15.38
CA PHE A 135 2.43 -25.01 14.92
C PHE A 135 2.33 -23.59 15.48
N LEU A 136 1.96 -22.64 14.63
CA LEU A 136 1.79 -21.23 15.01
C LEU A 136 0.58 -21.01 15.93
N ASN A 137 -0.49 -21.78 15.72
CA ASN A 137 -1.79 -21.64 16.40
C ASN A 137 -2.44 -23.01 16.61
N SER A 138 -3.32 -23.14 17.62
CA SER A 138 -4.13 -24.33 17.88
C SER A 138 -4.98 -24.74 16.67
N PHE A 139 -5.42 -23.78 15.86
CA PHE A 139 -6.15 -24.09 14.63
C PHE A 139 -5.31 -24.81 13.58
N GLN A 140 -4.07 -24.34 13.35
CA GLN A 140 -3.17 -25.01 12.41
C GLN A 140 -2.85 -26.43 12.89
N GLN A 141 -2.72 -26.61 14.20
CA GLN A 141 -2.55 -27.91 14.82
C GLN A 141 -3.77 -28.82 14.60
N GLU A 142 -5.00 -28.32 14.78
CA GLU A 142 -6.22 -29.09 14.56
C GLU A 142 -6.35 -29.57 13.11
N ILE A 143 -6.09 -28.69 12.13
CA ILE A 143 -6.06 -29.08 10.72
C ILE A 143 -4.99 -30.14 10.47
N ALA A 144 -3.78 -29.93 10.99
CA ALA A 144 -2.68 -30.86 10.79
C ALA A 144 -2.99 -32.25 11.38
N LEU A 145 -3.63 -32.30 12.56
CA LEU A 145 -4.08 -33.54 13.18
C LEU A 145 -5.15 -34.25 12.35
N LYS A 146 -6.12 -33.49 11.82
CA LYS A 146 -7.15 -34.06 10.95
C LYS A 146 -6.55 -34.63 9.66
N ARG A 147 -5.62 -33.92 9.03
CA ARG A 147 -4.90 -34.43 7.85
C ARG A 147 -4.04 -35.65 8.17
N LEU A 148 -3.47 -35.71 9.37
CA LEU A 148 -2.72 -36.88 9.82
C LEU A 148 -3.63 -38.10 9.96
N GLN A 149 -4.82 -37.94 10.55
CA GLN A 149 -5.83 -38.99 10.63
C GLN A 149 -6.26 -39.46 9.23
N GLU A 150 -6.54 -38.53 8.31
CA GLU A 150 -6.88 -38.87 6.92
C GLU A 150 -5.76 -39.67 6.23
N ILE A 151 -4.49 -39.32 6.45
CA ILE A 151 -3.34 -40.06 5.91
C ILE A 151 -3.25 -41.46 6.54
N GLU A 152 -3.46 -41.58 7.85
CA GLU A 152 -3.45 -42.85 8.57
C GLU A 152 -4.57 -43.78 8.06
N GLU A 153 -5.80 -43.27 7.94
CA GLU A 153 -6.95 -44.01 7.42
C GLU A 153 -6.72 -44.46 5.97
N LEU A 154 -6.23 -43.56 5.10
CA LEU A 154 -5.96 -43.88 3.70
C LEU A 154 -4.84 -44.90 3.54
N THR A 155 -3.76 -44.78 4.32
CA THR A 155 -2.64 -45.74 4.27
C THR A 155 -3.04 -47.11 4.81
N TRP A 156 -3.85 -47.14 5.86
CA TRP A 156 -4.42 -48.37 6.38
C TRP A 156 -5.32 -49.05 5.34
N LEU A 157 -6.24 -48.30 4.72
CA LEU A 157 -7.15 -48.80 3.68
C LEU A 157 -6.39 -49.35 2.48
N ASP A 158 -5.41 -48.60 1.96
CA ASP A 158 -4.60 -49.02 0.82
C ASP A 158 -3.88 -50.35 1.09
N LYS A 159 -3.26 -50.48 2.27
CA LYS A 159 -2.58 -51.72 2.66
C LYS A 159 -3.55 -52.89 2.81
N VAL A 160 -4.74 -52.68 3.36
CA VAL A 160 -5.77 -53.73 3.49
C VAL A 160 -6.31 -54.17 2.12
N MET A 161 -6.53 -53.22 1.21
CA MET A 161 -7.02 -53.49 -0.15
C MET A 161 -5.97 -54.21 -1.00
N VAL A 162 -4.71 -53.73 -0.98
CA VAL A 162 -3.60 -54.26 -1.79
C VAL A 162 -3.08 -55.60 -1.25
N ASN A 163 -3.00 -55.78 0.08
CA ASN A 163 -2.45 -56.99 0.70
C ASN A 163 -3.51 -58.01 1.15
N SER A 164 -4.73 -57.97 0.61
CA SER A 164 -5.70 -59.08 0.78
C SER A 164 -5.16 -60.47 0.32
N LEU A 165 -3.97 -60.52 -0.29
CA LEU A 165 -3.26 -61.73 -0.74
C LEU A 165 -1.94 -62.05 0.02
N LYS A 166 -1.44 -61.21 0.95
CA LYS A 166 -0.17 -61.47 1.67
C LYS A 166 -0.18 -60.89 3.08
N GLU A 167 0.33 -61.65 4.05
CA GLU A 167 0.37 -61.30 5.48
C GLU A 167 0.74 -59.83 5.75
N ILE A 168 -0.16 -59.11 6.44
CA ILE A 168 0.02 -57.72 6.83
C ILE A 168 1.15 -57.66 7.87
N LYS A 169 2.34 -57.19 7.47
CA LYS A 169 3.40 -56.83 8.43
C LYS A 169 3.06 -55.47 9.04
N SER A 170 2.43 -55.49 10.21
CA SER A 170 2.09 -54.28 11.00
C SER A 170 3.27 -53.33 11.22
N HIS A 171 4.50 -53.84 11.28
CA HIS A 171 5.70 -53.03 11.45
C HIS A 171 5.98 -52.10 10.26
N ASP A 172 5.74 -52.56 9.03
CA ASP A 172 6.00 -51.79 7.81
C ASP A 172 4.97 -50.66 7.61
N LEU A 173 3.73 -50.88 8.05
CA LEU A 173 2.68 -49.87 8.13
C LEU A 173 3.06 -48.71 9.05
N ASN A 174 3.49 -49.02 10.27
CA ASN A 174 3.84 -47.99 11.25
C ASN A 174 5.03 -47.14 10.77
N ILE A 175 6.02 -47.75 10.11
CA ILE A 175 7.17 -47.02 9.55
C ILE A 175 6.71 -46.04 8.46
N GLU A 176 5.84 -46.47 7.55
CA GLU A 176 5.31 -45.63 6.48
C GLU A 176 4.48 -44.45 7.04
N ILE A 177 3.59 -44.72 7.99
CA ILE A 177 2.79 -43.69 8.67
C ILE A 177 3.71 -42.70 9.38
N HIS A 178 4.71 -43.17 10.13
CA HIS A 178 5.68 -42.30 10.79
C HIS A 178 6.45 -41.41 9.81
N GLN A 179 6.87 -41.94 8.65
CA GLN A 179 7.55 -41.14 7.63
C GLN A 179 6.64 -40.06 7.06
N LYS A 180 5.38 -40.40 6.74
CA LYS A 180 4.39 -39.43 6.26
C LYS A 180 4.06 -38.38 7.32
N THR A 181 3.96 -38.76 8.59
CA THR A 181 3.79 -37.82 9.71
C THR A 181 4.95 -36.84 9.79
N ILE A 182 6.20 -37.31 9.71
CA ILE A 182 7.39 -36.43 9.74
C ILE A 182 7.38 -35.47 8.55
N GLN A 183 7.01 -35.94 7.35
CA GLN A 183 6.89 -35.08 6.17
C GLN A 183 5.80 -34.02 6.36
N LEU A 184 4.63 -34.40 6.87
CA LEU A 184 3.52 -33.48 7.16
C LEU A 184 3.96 -32.40 8.15
N VAL A 185 4.59 -32.81 9.25
CA VAL A 185 5.12 -31.90 10.28
C VAL A 185 6.12 -30.90 9.68
N LYS A 186 7.03 -31.34 8.79
CA LYS A 186 7.97 -30.44 8.12
C LYS A 186 7.26 -29.41 7.23
N ILE A 187 6.28 -29.84 6.44
CA ILE A 187 5.49 -28.95 5.59
C ILE A 187 4.76 -27.89 6.43
N TYR A 188 4.12 -28.30 7.52
CA TYR A 188 3.43 -27.37 8.41
C TYR A 188 4.38 -26.42 9.12
N ASN A 189 5.55 -26.89 9.55
CA ASN A 189 6.58 -26.04 10.14
C ASN A 189 7.04 -24.93 9.17
N GLU A 190 7.32 -25.29 7.92
CA GLU A 190 7.69 -24.33 6.88
C GLU A 190 6.54 -23.37 6.56
N ASN A 191 5.31 -23.88 6.52
CA ASN A 191 4.13 -23.04 6.29
C ASN A 191 3.92 -22.05 7.44
N SER A 192 4.03 -22.48 8.70
CA SER A 192 3.93 -21.60 9.87
C SER A 192 5.01 -20.51 9.86
N LEU A 193 6.25 -20.85 9.50
CA LEU A 193 7.33 -19.87 9.33
C LEU A 193 6.99 -18.87 8.22
N ASN A 194 6.52 -19.35 7.07
CA ASN A 194 6.14 -18.50 5.94
C ASN A 194 4.97 -17.56 6.27
N THR A 195 3.96 -18.03 7.00
CA THR A 195 2.86 -17.18 7.48
C THR A 195 3.37 -16.07 8.39
N LEU A 196 4.26 -16.39 9.34
CA LEU A 196 4.86 -15.41 10.24
C LEU A 196 5.72 -14.40 9.47
N LEU A 197 6.53 -14.88 8.52
CA LEU A 197 7.34 -14.05 7.63
C LEU A 197 6.48 -13.07 6.83
N GLN A 198 5.37 -13.55 6.26
CA GLN A 198 4.46 -12.72 5.49
C GLN A 198 3.81 -11.65 6.37
N LEU A 199 3.34 -12.01 7.56
CA LEU A 199 2.75 -11.07 8.51
C LEU A 199 3.73 -9.96 8.92
N LEU A 200 5.00 -10.31 9.21
CA LEU A 200 6.03 -9.31 9.52
C LEU A 200 6.33 -8.41 8.32
N THR A 201 6.39 -9.00 7.11
CA THR A 201 6.61 -8.27 5.86
C THR A 201 5.50 -7.24 5.63
N ASP A 202 4.25 -7.60 5.90
CA ASP A 202 3.10 -6.72 5.76
C ASP A 202 3.13 -5.58 6.78
N ILE A 203 3.45 -5.87 8.05
CA ILE A 203 3.61 -4.83 9.09
C ILE A 203 4.68 -3.81 8.66
N ILE A 204 5.82 -4.29 8.19
CA ILE A 204 6.91 -3.42 7.71
C ILE A 204 6.48 -2.61 6.50
N TYR A 205 5.77 -3.23 5.54
CA TYR A 205 5.19 -2.53 4.41
C TYR A 205 4.27 -1.38 4.87
N PHE A 206 3.37 -1.62 5.82
CA PHE A 206 2.49 -0.57 6.37
C PHE A 206 3.27 0.54 7.07
N ILE A 207 4.32 0.20 7.83
CA ILE A 207 5.20 1.19 8.48
C ILE A 207 5.87 2.07 7.42
N ILE A 208 6.48 1.48 6.40
CA ILE A 208 7.16 2.22 5.32
C ILE A 208 6.16 3.09 4.56
N LEU A 209 5.01 2.53 4.19
CA LEU A 209 3.95 3.27 3.52
C LEU A 209 3.55 4.50 4.35
N SER A 210 3.28 4.31 5.64
CA SER A 210 2.93 5.40 6.55
C SER A 210 4.03 6.45 6.67
N ALA A 211 5.30 6.04 6.74
CA ALA A 211 6.44 6.94 6.77
C ALA A 211 6.53 7.75 5.47
N VAL A 212 6.39 7.12 4.31
CA VAL A 212 6.36 7.82 3.01
C VAL A 212 5.23 8.85 2.96
N PHE A 213 4.05 8.52 3.48
CA PHE A 213 2.95 9.49 3.58
C PHE A 213 3.29 10.67 4.49
N ILE A 214 3.91 10.44 5.65
CA ILE A 214 4.23 11.49 6.62
C ILE A 214 5.36 12.40 6.12
N LEU A 215 6.42 11.83 5.53
CA LEU A 215 7.54 12.60 4.98
C LEU A 215 7.14 13.31 3.67
N GLY A 216 6.27 12.68 2.88
CA GLY A 216 5.83 13.14 1.57
C GLY A 216 4.75 14.23 1.56
N LYS A 217 4.39 14.83 2.70
CA LYS A 217 3.28 15.81 2.83
C LYS A 217 3.27 16.91 1.77
N LYS A 218 4.43 17.50 1.46
CA LYS A 218 4.54 18.54 0.42
C LYS A 218 4.19 18.00 -0.97
N ARG A 219 4.70 16.81 -1.33
CA ARG A 219 4.43 16.15 -2.62
C ARG A 219 2.98 15.66 -2.71
N LEU A 220 2.41 15.20 -1.60
CA LEU A 220 0.99 14.85 -1.51
C LEU A 220 0.08 16.06 -1.74
N ALA A 221 0.47 17.26 -1.27
CA ALA A 221 -0.30 18.47 -1.54
C ALA A 221 -0.34 18.81 -3.04
N ILE A 222 0.79 18.64 -3.74
CA ILE A 222 0.89 18.82 -5.20
C ILE A 222 0.01 17.80 -5.94
N LEU A 223 0.07 16.53 -5.54
CA LEU A 223 -0.76 15.46 -6.09
C LEU A 223 -2.25 15.71 -5.83
N ASN A 224 -2.61 16.14 -4.62
CA ASN A 224 -3.99 16.49 -4.29
C ASN A 224 -4.49 17.68 -5.12
N SER A 225 -3.66 18.70 -5.31
CA SER A 225 -3.97 19.83 -6.19
C SER A 225 -4.21 19.38 -7.63
N TRP A 226 -3.40 18.46 -8.15
CA TRP A 226 -3.56 17.92 -9.50
C TRP A 226 -4.84 17.06 -9.63
N ILE A 227 -5.14 16.20 -8.65
CA ILE A 227 -6.38 15.41 -8.62
C ILE A 227 -7.61 16.33 -8.57
N GLN A 228 -7.55 17.40 -7.78
CA GLN A 228 -8.63 18.39 -7.72
C GLN A 228 -8.82 19.09 -9.06
N GLU A 229 -7.74 19.51 -9.73
CA GLU A 229 -7.80 20.11 -11.05
C GLU A 229 -8.45 19.16 -12.07
N LEU A 230 -8.04 17.88 -12.07
CA LEU A 230 -8.67 16.85 -12.90
C LEU A 230 -10.16 16.73 -12.59
N PHE A 231 -10.54 16.58 -11.32
CA PHE A 231 -11.93 16.38 -10.92
C PHE A 231 -12.81 17.59 -11.25
N TYR A 232 -12.32 18.82 -11.02
CA TYR A 232 -13.07 20.03 -11.32
C TYR A 232 -13.17 20.33 -12.81
N SER A 233 -12.21 19.85 -13.63
CA SER A 233 -12.25 19.97 -15.08
C SER A 233 -13.35 19.12 -15.74
N LEU A 234 -13.85 18.09 -15.04
CA LEU A 234 -14.92 17.23 -15.54
C LEU A 234 -16.28 17.96 -15.55
N SER A 235 -17.18 17.54 -16.45
CA SER A 235 -18.57 17.98 -16.43
C SER A 235 -19.30 17.50 -15.17
N ASP A 236 -20.33 18.22 -14.74
CA ASP A 236 -21.11 17.85 -13.55
C ASP A 236 -21.76 16.47 -13.67
N THR A 237 -22.14 16.06 -14.90
CA THR A 237 -22.63 14.70 -15.19
C THR A 237 -21.55 13.64 -15.02
N MET A 238 -20.31 13.91 -15.47
CA MET A 238 -19.20 12.98 -15.36
C MET A 238 -18.73 12.84 -13.90
N LYS A 239 -18.75 13.94 -13.13
CA LYS A 239 -18.50 13.91 -11.68
C LYS A 239 -19.51 13.01 -10.96
N ALA A 240 -20.81 13.19 -11.24
CA ALA A 240 -21.86 12.35 -10.66
C ALA A 240 -21.69 10.88 -11.04
N PHE A 241 -21.38 10.61 -12.32
CA PHE A 241 -21.11 9.25 -12.81
C PHE A 241 -19.90 8.60 -12.12
N PHE A 242 -18.76 9.29 -12.00
CA PHE A 242 -17.58 8.72 -11.32
C PHE A 242 -17.85 8.44 -9.84
N ILE A 243 -18.62 9.31 -9.18
CA ILE A 243 -19.02 9.08 -7.79
C ILE A 243 -19.90 7.83 -7.68
N LEU A 244 -20.95 7.72 -8.51
CA LEU A 244 -21.82 6.54 -8.55
C LEU A 244 -21.05 5.26 -8.85
N LEU A 245 -20.20 5.28 -9.89
CA LEU A 245 -19.36 4.15 -10.29
C LEU A 245 -18.45 3.70 -9.14
N LEU A 246 -17.78 4.63 -8.47
CA LEU A 246 -16.88 4.32 -7.36
C LEU A 246 -17.65 3.74 -6.18
N THR A 247 -18.84 4.27 -5.90
CA THR A 247 -19.63 3.83 -4.76
C THR A 247 -20.23 2.46 -4.98
N ASP A 248 -20.73 2.18 -6.19
CA ASP A 248 -21.24 0.86 -6.55
C ASP A 248 -20.12 -0.19 -6.51
N LEU A 249 -18.92 0.15 -6.98
CA LEU A 249 -17.75 -0.73 -6.96
C LEU A 249 -17.22 -1.00 -5.53
N CYS A 250 -17.17 0.03 -4.67
CA CYS A 250 -16.67 -0.11 -3.31
C CYS A 250 -17.65 -0.78 -2.35
N ILE A 251 -18.96 -0.57 -2.54
CA ILE A 251 -19.98 -1.02 -1.59
C ILE A 251 -20.39 -2.46 -1.88
N GLY A 252 -20.31 -2.92 -3.15
CA GLY A 252 -20.25 -4.35 -3.47
C GLY A 252 -21.36 -5.21 -2.84
N PHE A 253 -22.60 -4.69 -2.80
CA PHE A 253 -23.74 -5.39 -2.18
C PHE A 253 -24.22 -6.62 -2.95
N HIS A 254 -23.68 -6.88 -4.13
CA HIS A 254 -24.27 -7.86 -5.03
C HIS A 254 -24.05 -9.32 -4.61
N SER A 255 -23.18 -9.60 -3.63
CA SER A 255 -23.11 -10.95 -3.06
C SER A 255 -22.47 -10.98 -1.67
N PRO A 256 -23.19 -11.47 -0.64
CA PRO A 256 -22.59 -11.85 0.65
C PRO A 256 -21.40 -12.82 0.49
N HIS A 257 -21.44 -13.65 -0.56
CA HIS A 257 -20.36 -14.57 -0.88
C HIS A 257 -19.07 -13.85 -1.32
N GLY A 258 -19.17 -12.70 -1.97
CA GLY A 258 -18.00 -11.89 -2.33
C GLY A 258 -17.25 -11.43 -1.08
N TRP A 259 -17.99 -10.94 -0.09
CA TRP A 259 -17.42 -10.55 1.21
C TRP A 259 -16.87 -11.73 2.00
N GLU A 260 -17.51 -12.90 1.93
CA GLU A 260 -17.02 -14.15 2.53
C GLU A 260 -15.65 -14.54 1.98
N ILE A 261 -15.46 -14.47 0.66
CA ILE A 261 -14.18 -14.76 0.00
C ILE A 261 -13.12 -13.74 0.42
N VAL A 262 -13.45 -12.44 0.45
CA VAL A 262 -12.51 -11.38 0.83
C VAL A 262 -12.02 -11.56 2.27
N ILE A 263 -12.94 -11.75 3.22
CA ILE A 263 -12.55 -11.92 4.62
C ILE A 263 -11.89 -13.28 4.88
N GLY A 264 -12.34 -14.34 4.21
CA GLY A 264 -11.73 -15.67 4.29
C GLY A 264 -10.28 -15.65 3.82
N SER A 265 -10.02 -15.04 2.65
CA SER A 265 -8.67 -14.84 2.11
C SER A 265 -7.79 -14.00 3.04
N PHE A 266 -8.34 -12.90 3.60
CA PHE A 266 -7.61 -12.07 4.55
C PHE A 266 -7.23 -12.81 5.84
N LEU A 267 -8.17 -13.58 6.41
CA LEU A 267 -7.92 -14.40 7.60
C LEU A 267 -6.90 -15.51 7.32
N GLU A 268 -7.02 -16.19 6.18
CA GLU A 268 -6.08 -17.23 5.76
C GLU A 268 -4.66 -16.67 5.56
N HIS A 269 -4.54 -15.51 4.93
CA HIS A 269 -3.27 -14.81 4.75
C HIS A 269 -2.61 -14.45 6.09
N LEU A 270 -3.39 -14.08 7.10
CA LEU A 270 -2.92 -13.84 8.47
C LEU A 270 -2.60 -15.13 9.25
N GLY A 271 -2.93 -16.32 8.72
CA GLY A 271 -2.75 -17.59 9.41
C GLY A 271 -3.89 -17.98 10.35
N PHE A 272 -5.03 -17.28 10.29
CA PHE A 272 -6.18 -17.55 11.11
C PHE A 272 -7.14 -18.57 10.50
N ALA A 273 -7.94 -19.15 11.38
CA ALA A 273 -9.01 -20.06 11.04
C ALA A 273 -10.15 -19.39 10.30
N HIS A 274 -10.76 -20.14 9.38
CA HIS A 274 -12.10 -19.85 8.89
C HIS A 274 -13.12 -20.08 10.00
N ASN A 275 -13.31 -19.07 10.87
CA ASN A 275 -14.39 -19.08 11.84
C ASN A 275 -15.66 -18.54 11.18
N LYS A 276 -16.59 -19.44 10.86
CA LYS A 276 -17.88 -19.13 10.23
C LYS A 276 -18.65 -18.02 10.97
N HIS A 277 -18.55 -17.95 12.30
CA HIS A 277 -19.23 -16.91 13.08
C HIS A 277 -18.61 -15.52 12.88
N ILE A 278 -17.28 -15.42 12.86
CA ILE A 278 -16.59 -14.14 12.63
C ILE A 278 -16.83 -13.67 11.21
N ILE A 279 -16.72 -14.57 10.24
CA ILE A 279 -16.97 -14.31 8.82
C ILE A 279 -18.41 -13.83 8.62
N SER A 280 -19.39 -14.56 9.15
CA SER A 280 -20.81 -14.19 9.02
C SER A 280 -21.15 -12.87 9.73
N CYS A 281 -20.55 -12.61 10.90
CA CYS A 281 -20.69 -11.32 11.58
C CYS A 281 -20.11 -10.17 10.74
N PHE A 282 -18.93 -10.34 10.15
CA PHE A 282 -18.32 -9.34 9.27
C PHE A 282 -19.15 -9.11 8.01
N VAL A 283 -19.56 -10.17 7.31
CA VAL A 283 -20.35 -10.11 6.06
C VAL A 283 -21.71 -9.45 6.27
N SER A 284 -22.31 -9.60 7.46
CA SER A 284 -23.60 -8.96 7.78
C SER A 284 -23.48 -7.51 8.24
N THR A 285 -22.40 -7.12 8.91
CA THR A 285 -22.27 -5.79 9.50
C THR A 285 -21.46 -4.82 8.64
N PHE A 286 -20.31 -5.26 8.11
CA PHE A 286 -19.36 -4.38 7.44
C PHE A 286 -19.91 -3.75 6.16
N PRO A 287 -20.58 -4.49 5.24
CA PRO A 287 -21.12 -3.88 4.01
C PRO A 287 -22.18 -2.82 4.30
N VAL A 288 -23.03 -3.05 5.31
CA VAL A 288 -24.08 -2.10 5.71
C VAL A 288 -23.46 -0.83 6.30
N ILE A 289 -22.46 -0.97 7.18
CA ILE A 289 -21.76 0.18 7.75
C ILE A 289 -21.04 0.96 6.64
N LEU A 290 -20.32 0.26 5.75
CA LEU A 290 -19.59 0.84 4.65
C LEU A 290 -20.51 1.66 3.73
N ASP A 291 -21.68 1.13 3.39
CA ASP A 291 -22.71 1.83 2.61
C ASP A 291 -23.23 3.09 3.29
N THR A 292 -23.60 3.00 4.57
CA THR A 292 -24.10 4.18 5.30
C THR A 292 -23.07 5.29 5.39
N VAL A 293 -21.79 4.94 5.60
CA VAL A 293 -20.67 5.89 5.63
C VAL A 293 -20.45 6.50 4.24
N PHE A 294 -20.43 5.70 3.16
CA PHE A 294 -20.27 6.22 1.81
C PHE A 294 -21.43 7.10 1.39
N LYS A 295 -22.69 6.67 1.57
CA LYS A 295 -23.89 7.49 1.29
C LYS A 295 -23.86 8.81 2.05
N TYR A 296 -23.52 8.79 3.34
CA TYR A 296 -23.38 10.00 4.13
C TYR A 296 -22.26 10.91 3.61
N TRP A 297 -21.09 10.34 3.31
CA TRP A 297 -19.95 11.11 2.80
C TRP A 297 -20.26 11.75 1.44
N ILE A 298 -20.86 11.01 0.51
CA ILE A 298 -21.31 11.51 -0.78
C ILE A 298 -22.29 12.66 -0.58
N PHE A 299 -23.34 12.47 0.21
CA PHE A 299 -24.35 13.52 0.45
C PHE A 299 -23.72 14.77 1.06
N ARG A 300 -22.81 14.62 2.03
CA ARG A 300 -22.09 15.73 2.65
C ARG A 300 -21.16 16.45 1.68
N HIS A 301 -20.50 15.72 0.77
CA HIS A 301 -19.52 16.26 -0.15
C HIS A 301 -20.16 16.89 -1.39
N LEU A 302 -21.15 16.23 -1.99
CA LEU A 302 -21.90 16.75 -3.14
C LEU A 302 -22.65 18.04 -2.80
N ASN A 303 -23.29 18.11 -1.63
CA ASN A 303 -23.96 19.33 -1.16
C ASN A 303 -22.99 20.52 -0.99
N ARG A 304 -21.70 20.27 -0.77
CA ARG A 304 -20.68 21.33 -0.66
C ARG A 304 -20.14 21.80 -2.00
N ILE A 305 -20.19 20.96 -3.04
CA ILE A 305 -19.60 21.28 -4.35
C ILE A 305 -20.61 21.99 -5.25
N SER A 306 -21.83 21.45 -5.40
CA SER A 306 -22.91 22.13 -6.10
C SER A 306 -24.26 21.43 -5.84
N PRO A 307 -25.34 22.17 -5.53
CA PRO A 307 -26.69 21.61 -5.43
C PRO A 307 -27.17 20.93 -6.73
N SER A 308 -26.64 21.35 -7.89
CA SER A 308 -27.00 20.76 -9.19
C SER A 308 -26.56 19.30 -9.31
N ILE A 309 -25.39 18.95 -8.78
CA ILE A 309 -24.85 17.58 -8.82
C ILE A 309 -25.70 16.65 -7.96
N VAL A 310 -26.24 17.15 -6.85
CA VAL A 310 -27.16 16.40 -5.97
C VAL A 310 -28.45 16.09 -6.71
N ALA A 311 -29.03 17.06 -7.42
CA ALA A 311 -30.22 16.84 -8.24
C ALA A 311 -29.95 15.80 -9.35
N THR A 312 -28.82 15.90 -10.04
CA THR A 312 -28.42 14.92 -11.07
C THR A 312 -28.18 13.52 -10.48
N TYR A 313 -27.54 13.43 -9.31
CA TYR A 313 -27.36 12.16 -8.59
C TYR A 313 -28.69 11.53 -8.23
N HIS A 314 -29.64 12.31 -7.70
CA HIS A 314 -31.00 11.81 -7.41
C HIS A 314 -31.70 11.30 -8.68
N THR A 315 -31.64 12.04 -9.79
CA THR A 315 -32.24 11.59 -11.06
C THR A 315 -31.55 10.38 -11.70
N MET A 316 -30.29 10.12 -11.38
CA MET A 316 -29.54 8.96 -11.89
C MET A 316 -29.65 7.73 -10.98
N ASN A 317 -30.04 7.93 -9.72
CA ASN A 317 -30.13 6.89 -8.70
C ASN A 317 -31.58 6.41 -8.46
N GLU A 318 -32.60 7.19 -8.88
CA GLU A 318 -34.00 6.73 -9.03
C GLU A 318 -34.16 5.82 -10.26
#